data_AF-A0A6A7KES2-F1
#
_entry.id   AF-A0A6A7KES2-F1
#
_cell.length_a   1.000
_cell.length_b   1.000
_cell.length_c   1.000
_cell.angle_alpha   90.00
_cell.angle_beta   90.00
_cell.angle_gamma   90.00
#
_symmetry.space_group_name_H-M   'P 1'
#
loop_
_entity.id
_entity.type
_entity.pdbx_description
1 polymer ?
#
loop_
_entity_poly.entity_id
_entity_poly.type
_entity_poly.pdbx_seq_one_letter_code
_entity_poly.pdbx_strand_id
1 'polypeptide(L)'
;MIGVVASIVAGVILGEYVLFASPLVFLASLKNRDLGLIGYFLYALYSGSRVFVGDVYVYDELMRGLVFLFSMILLLEDVLRREIRVEKSEIVPMALLLGGFLLPESFIAGAMLYLLTLKPNWKVCVPVLGVLVAFAIFGEGLSRLGVSGQVIVFGSFTLFTIALAFLLKDVKRTEVKF
;
A
#
# COMPACT_ATOMS: atom_id res chain seq x y z
N MET A 1 -5.32 13.69 -0.26
CA MET A 1 -5.97 13.29 1.02
C MET A 1 -6.66 11.93 0.97
N ILE A 2 -6.63 11.24 -0.17
CA ILE A 2 -7.31 9.95 -0.32
C ILE A 2 -6.69 8.86 0.56
N GLY A 3 -5.40 8.94 0.88
CA GLY A 3 -4.67 7.99 1.73
C GLY A 3 -5.05 8.07 3.20
N VAL A 4 -5.28 9.28 3.73
CA VAL A 4 -5.83 9.46 5.07
C VAL A 4 -7.22 8.83 5.15
N VAL A 5 -8.08 9.05 4.14
CA VAL A 5 -9.41 8.44 4.09
C VAL A 5 -9.33 6.92 3.96
N ALA A 6 -8.46 6.41 3.10
CA ALA A 6 -8.23 4.98 2.95
C ALA A 6 -7.78 4.34 4.28
N SER A 7 -6.90 5.01 5.03
CA SER A 7 -6.43 4.55 6.34
C SER A 7 -7.54 4.50 7.39
N ILE A 8 -8.40 5.53 7.43
CA ILE A 8 -9.56 5.55 8.33
C ILE A 8 -10.53 4.41 7.98
N VAL A 9 -10.86 4.26 6.70
CA VAL A 9 -11.77 3.20 6.25
C VAL A 9 -11.17 1.82 6.51
N ALA A 10 -9.87 1.63 6.24
CA ALA A 10 -9.17 0.40 6.58
C ALA A 10 -9.20 0.11 8.09
N GLY A 11 -9.08 1.13 8.95
CA GLY A 11 -9.27 1.01 10.39
C GLY A 11 -10.63 0.42 10.78
N VAL A 12 -11.68 0.84 10.09
CA VAL A 12 -13.04 0.32 10.32
C VAL A 12 -13.18 -1.12 9.80
N ILE A 13 -12.69 -1.41 8.59
CA ILE A 13 -12.77 -2.75 7.97
C ILE A 13 -11.98 -3.78 8.80
N LEU A 14 -10.78 -3.41 9.23
CA LEU A 14 -9.88 -4.30 9.97
C LEU A 14 -10.19 -4.35 11.48
N GLY A 15 -10.97 -3.39 11.99
CA GLY A 15 -11.26 -3.26 13.43
C GLY A 15 -10.08 -2.75 14.25
N GLU A 16 -9.13 -2.07 13.62
CA GLU A 16 -7.85 -1.66 14.22
C GLU A 16 -7.76 -0.15 14.43
N TYR A 17 -7.87 0.27 15.70
CA TYR A 17 -7.93 1.69 16.06
C TYR A 17 -6.66 2.47 15.75
N VAL A 18 -5.53 1.78 15.65
CA VAL A 18 -4.24 2.40 15.33
C VAL A 18 -4.29 3.11 13.99
N LEU A 19 -5.12 2.63 13.05
CA LEU A 19 -5.23 3.20 11.72
C LEU A 19 -5.86 4.61 11.72
N PHE A 20 -6.63 4.97 12.74
CA PHE A 20 -7.18 6.31 12.93
C PHE A 20 -6.14 7.36 13.30
N ALA A 21 -4.91 6.99 13.63
CA ALA A 21 -3.81 7.93 13.85
C ALA A 21 -3.19 8.46 12.53
N SER A 22 -3.62 7.96 11.36
CA SER A 22 -3.15 8.42 10.05
C SER A 22 -3.22 9.94 9.81
N PRO A 23 -4.23 10.71 10.30
CA PRO A 23 -4.23 12.16 10.14
C PRO A 23 -3.04 12.83 10.86
N LEU A 24 -2.57 12.30 11.99
CA LEU A 24 -1.43 12.86 12.72
C LEU A 24 -0.14 12.76 11.90
N VAL A 25 0.06 11.61 11.24
CA VAL A 25 1.20 11.38 10.34
C VAL A 25 1.16 12.36 9.16
N PHE A 26 -0.02 12.54 8.57
CA PHE A 26 -0.21 13.48 7.47
C PHE A 26 0.03 14.93 7.93
N LEU A 27 -0.49 15.34 9.09
CA LEU A 27 -0.24 16.68 9.65
C LEU A 27 1.25 16.94 9.92
N ALA A 28 2.00 15.93 10.38
CA ALA A 28 3.45 16.04 10.54
C ALA A 28 4.15 16.31 9.20
N SER A 29 3.67 15.67 8.11
CA SER A 29 4.21 15.86 6.76
C SER A 29 4.03 17.28 6.22
N LEU A 30 2.93 17.96 6.58
CA LEU A 30 2.66 19.34 6.19
C LEU A 30 3.70 20.30 6.77
N LYS A 31 4.23 20.02 7.96
CA LYS A 31 5.25 20.86 8.62
C LYS A 31 6.65 20.58 8.07
N ASN A 32 7.02 19.31 7.90
CA ASN A 32 8.32 18.92 7.37
C ASN A 32 8.22 17.54 6.69
N ARG A 33 8.80 17.41 5.47
CA ARG A 33 8.82 16.14 4.71
C ARG A 33 9.41 15.02 5.52
N ASP A 34 10.56 15.28 6.12
CA ASP A 34 11.39 14.24 6.68
C ASP A 34 10.76 13.75 7.98
N LEU A 35 10.13 14.66 8.75
CA LEU A 35 9.29 14.27 9.88
C LEU A 35 8.07 13.46 9.45
N GLY A 36 7.41 13.84 8.34
CA GLY A 36 6.31 13.06 7.77
C GLY A 36 6.72 11.65 7.37
N LEU A 37 7.87 11.49 6.71
CA LEU A 37 8.41 10.19 6.30
C LEU A 37 8.82 9.33 7.50
N ILE A 38 9.53 9.91 8.47
CA ILE A 38 9.90 9.21 9.71
C ILE A 38 8.63 8.77 10.45
N GLY A 39 7.66 9.68 10.59
CA GLY A 39 6.36 9.41 11.19
C GLY A 39 5.61 8.29 10.46
N TYR A 40 5.61 8.31 9.13
CA TYR A 40 5.01 7.27 8.30
C TYR A 40 5.68 5.91 8.51
N PHE A 41 7.02 5.83 8.50
CA PHE A 41 7.71 4.55 8.68
C PHE A 41 7.47 3.96 10.07
N LEU A 42 7.54 4.78 11.12
CA LEU A 42 7.23 4.35 12.49
C LEU A 42 5.77 3.90 12.62
N TYR A 43 4.85 4.65 12.01
CA TYR A 43 3.43 4.33 12.00
C TYR A 43 3.13 3.03 11.23
N ALA A 44 3.72 2.83 10.06
CA ALA A 44 3.55 1.63 9.25
C ALA A 44 4.10 0.39 9.97
N LEU A 45 5.26 0.51 10.62
CA LEU A 45 5.83 -0.57 11.45
C LEU A 45 4.93 -0.90 12.64
N TYR A 46 4.46 0.11 13.36
CA TYR A 46 3.62 -0.09 14.55
C TYR A 46 2.25 -0.67 14.17
N SER A 47 1.57 -0.11 13.17
CA SER A 47 0.27 -0.61 12.68
C SER A 47 0.40 -2.01 12.07
N GLY A 48 1.50 -2.30 11.35
CA GLY A 48 1.78 -3.63 10.83
C GLY A 48 1.99 -4.69 11.92
N SER A 49 2.46 -4.31 13.11
CA SER A 49 2.53 -5.24 14.26
C SER A 49 1.17 -5.59 14.86
N ARG A 50 0.12 -4.82 14.54
CA ARG A 50 -1.26 -5.01 15.03
C ARG A 50 -2.12 -5.74 14.02
N VAL A 51 -1.96 -5.44 12.74
CA VAL A 51 -2.69 -6.12 11.66
C VAL A 51 -2.03 -7.46 11.37
N PHE A 52 -2.57 -8.53 11.92
CA PHE A 52 -2.12 -9.88 11.60
C PHE A 52 -2.66 -10.31 10.23
N VAL A 53 -1.74 -10.71 9.34
CA VAL A 53 -2.02 -11.30 8.03
C VAL A 53 -1.39 -12.68 8.02
N GLY A 54 -2.22 -13.72 7.85
CA GLY A 54 -1.77 -15.09 7.78
C GLY A 54 -1.37 -15.50 6.35
N ASP A 55 -2.01 -16.56 5.86
CA ASP A 55 -1.80 -17.18 4.57
C ASP A 55 -2.47 -16.38 3.43
N VAL A 56 -1.69 -16.03 2.40
CA VAL A 56 -2.20 -15.31 1.22
C VAL A 56 -3.16 -16.12 0.36
N TYR A 57 -3.27 -17.44 0.58
CA TYR A 57 -4.24 -18.30 -0.10
C TYR A 57 -5.60 -18.36 0.60
N VAL A 58 -5.71 -17.81 1.82
CA VAL A 58 -7.00 -17.67 2.52
C VAL A 58 -7.59 -16.31 2.19
N TYR A 59 -8.81 -16.31 1.66
CA TYR A 59 -9.48 -15.11 1.19
C TYR A 59 -9.50 -13.97 2.23
N ASP A 60 -9.95 -14.26 3.44
CA ASP A 60 -10.09 -13.25 4.50
C ASP A 60 -8.74 -12.66 4.90
N GLU A 61 -7.68 -13.48 4.94
CA GLU A 61 -6.33 -13.04 5.30
C GLU A 61 -5.69 -12.23 4.18
N LEU A 62 -5.85 -12.67 2.93
CA LEU A 62 -5.44 -11.93 1.74
C LEU A 62 -6.13 -10.55 1.70
N MET A 63 -7.45 -10.51 1.87
CA MET A 63 -8.23 -9.28 1.84
C MET A 63 -7.79 -8.32 2.95
N ARG A 64 -7.57 -8.82 4.18
CA ARG A 64 -7.02 -8.02 5.27
C ARG A 64 -5.66 -7.43 4.93
N GLY A 65 -4.76 -8.25 4.38
CA GLY A 65 -3.44 -7.82 3.96
C GLY A 65 -3.48 -6.77 2.85
N LEU A 66 -4.34 -6.95 1.85
CA LEU A 66 -4.51 -5.99 0.76
C LEU A 66 -5.11 -4.67 1.24
N VAL A 67 -6.14 -4.70 2.09
CA VAL A 67 -6.73 -3.49 2.68
C VAL A 67 -5.68 -2.70 3.45
N PHE A 68 -4.91 -3.37 4.31
CA PHE A 68 -3.82 -2.74 5.05
C PHE A 68 -2.76 -2.16 4.11
N LEU A 69 -2.25 -2.96 3.17
CA LEU A 69 -1.18 -2.57 2.26
C LEU A 69 -1.59 -1.37 1.39
N PHE A 70 -2.79 -1.39 0.82
CA PHE A 70 -3.30 -0.25 0.04
C PHE A 70 -3.49 0.99 0.90
N SER A 71 -4.01 0.85 2.13
CA SER A 71 -4.15 2.00 3.02
C SER A 71 -2.81 2.69 3.31
N MET A 72 -1.75 1.91 3.54
CA MET A 72 -0.41 2.41 3.80
C MET A 72 0.21 3.06 2.54
N ILE A 73 0.10 2.41 1.38
CA ILE A 73 0.62 2.97 0.11
C ILE A 73 -0.05 4.31 -0.20
N LEU A 74 -1.38 4.39 -0.07
CA LEU A 74 -2.10 5.63 -0.33
C LEU A 74 -1.74 6.71 0.71
N LEU A 75 -1.54 6.35 1.98
CA LEU A 75 -1.08 7.29 3.00
C LEU A 75 0.33 7.82 2.70
N LEU A 76 1.23 6.96 2.21
CA LEU A 76 2.56 7.38 1.79
C LEU A 76 2.48 8.41 0.66
N GLU A 77 1.60 8.19 -0.32
CA GLU A 77 1.39 9.14 -1.42
C GLU A 77 0.91 10.50 -0.89
N ASP A 78 -0.02 10.52 0.06
CA ASP A 78 -0.45 11.76 0.73
C ASP A 78 0.72 12.47 1.45
N VAL A 79 1.53 11.72 2.20
CA VAL A 79 2.72 12.22 2.92
C VAL A 79 3.78 12.77 1.96
N LEU A 80 3.92 12.18 0.77
CA LEU A 80 4.84 12.65 -0.26
C LEU A 80 4.32 13.90 -0.97
N ARG A 81 3.03 13.92 -1.35
CA ARG A 81 2.41 15.01 -2.11
C ARG A 81 2.34 16.30 -1.33
N ARG A 82 2.02 16.29 -0.03
CA ARG A 82 2.02 17.53 0.75
C ARG A 82 0.72 18.32 0.67
N GLU A 83 -0.31 17.77 0.01
CA GLU A 83 -1.46 18.55 -0.45
C GLU A 83 -2.78 18.12 0.20
N ILE A 84 -3.54 19.11 0.65
CA ILE A 84 -4.87 18.94 1.28
C ILE A 84 -5.99 18.89 0.22
N ARG A 85 -5.70 19.27 -1.02
CA ARG A 85 -6.72 19.36 -2.08
C ARG A 85 -7.11 17.98 -2.57
N VAL A 86 -8.41 17.78 -2.77
CA VAL A 86 -8.98 16.61 -3.42
C VAL A 86 -9.21 16.95 -4.89
N GLU A 87 -8.60 16.20 -5.80
CA GLU A 87 -8.80 16.39 -7.23
C GLU A 87 -10.11 15.76 -7.71
N LYS A 88 -10.66 16.23 -8.84
CA LYS A 88 -11.89 15.64 -9.41
C LYS A 88 -11.70 14.16 -9.80
N SER A 89 -10.49 13.80 -10.21
CA SER A 89 -10.04 12.43 -10.50
C SER A 89 -10.10 11.51 -9.27
N GLU A 90 -10.04 12.07 -8.06
CA GLU A 90 -10.03 11.31 -6.81
C GLU A 90 -11.43 10.95 -6.31
N ILE A 91 -12.47 11.63 -6.79
CA ILE A 91 -13.85 11.48 -6.29
C ILE A 91 -14.37 10.05 -6.48
N VAL A 92 -14.20 9.49 -7.68
CA VAL A 92 -14.65 8.13 -7.99
C VAL A 92 -13.91 7.07 -7.16
N PRO A 93 -12.56 7.03 -7.12
CA PRO A 93 -11.86 6.06 -6.27
C PRO A 93 -12.16 6.27 -4.79
N MET A 94 -12.36 7.51 -4.32
CA MET A 94 -12.75 7.80 -2.95
C MET A 94 -14.13 7.23 -2.60
N ALA A 95 -15.11 7.33 -3.50
CA ALA A 95 -16.43 6.71 -3.32
C ALA A 95 -16.34 5.17 -3.22
N LEU A 96 -15.52 4.54 -4.06
CA LEU A 96 -15.26 3.09 -4.00
C LEU A 96 -14.57 2.68 -2.70
N LEU A 97 -13.58 3.46 -2.25
CA LEU A 97 -12.92 3.24 -0.96
C LEU A 97 -13.93 3.28 0.19
N LEU A 98 -14.82 4.26 0.23
CA LEU A 98 -15.88 4.34 1.25
C LEU A 98 -16.86 3.16 1.17
N GLY A 99 -17.17 2.69 -0.05
CA GLY A 99 -17.93 1.45 -0.28
C GLY A 99 -17.28 0.20 0.31
N GLY A 100 -15.97 0.27 0.61
CA GLY A 100 -15.19 -0.71 1.35
C GLY A 100 -15.82 -1.15 2.68
N PHE A 101 -16.59 -0.28 3.33
CA PHE A 101 -17.30 -0.61 4.56
C PHE A 101 -18.35 -1.71 4.38
N LEU A 102 -18.96 -1.80 3.20
CA LEU A 102 -19.95 -2.83 2.88
C LEU A 102 -19.29 -4.07 2.26
N LEU A 103 -18.30 -3.84 1.39
CA LEU A 103 -17.63 -4.86 0.59
C LEU A 103 -16.13 -4.55 0.53
N PRO A 104 -15.25 -5.32 1.20
CA PRO A 104 -13.80 -5.10 1.18
C PRO A 104 -13.19 -5.06 -0.24
N GLU A 105 -13.83 -5.72 -1.20
CA GLU A 105 -13.47 -5.73 -2.62
C GLU A 105 -13.61 -4.34 -3.25
N SER A 106 -14.63 -3.57 -2.84
CA SER A 106 -14.82 -2.19 -3.27
C SER A 106 -13.66 -1.30 -2.83
N PHE A 107 -13.13 -1.54 -1.63
CA PHE A 107 -11.94 -0.83 -1.13
C PHE A 107 -10.74 -1.06 -2.05
N ILE A 108 -10.47 -2.32 -2.38
CA ILE A 108 -9.35 -2.69 -3.25
C ILE A 108 -9.53 -2.10 -4.65
N ALA A 109 -10.73 -2.17 -5.21
CA ALA A 109 -11.05 -1.57 -6.51
C ALA A 109 -10.80 -0.06 -6.50
N GLY A 110 -11.22 0.65 -5.45
CA GLY A 110 -10.96 2.08 -5.28
C GLY A 110 -9.47 2.42 -5.19
N ALA A 111 -8.73 1.66 -4.39
CA ALA A 111 -7.28 1.83 -4.26
C ALA A 111 -6.53 1.58 -5.58
N MET A 112 -6.87 0.49 -6.28
CA MET A 112 -6.31 0.16 -7.59
C MET A 112 -6.62 1.25 -8.62
N LEU A 113 -7.87 1.71 -8.67
CA LEU A 113 -8.29 2.75 -9.60
C LEU A 113 -7.49 4.04 -9.36
N TYR A 114 -7.32 4.46 -8.10
CA TYR A 114 -6.47 5.62 -7.79
C TYR A 114 -5.02 5.40 -8.19
N LEU A 115 -4.42 4.24 -7.88
CA LEU A 115 -3.04 3.94 -8.30
C LEU A 115 -2.87 3.98 -9.82
N LEU A 116 -3.87 3.55 -10.60
CA LEU A 116 -3.84 3.67 -12.07
C LEU A 116 -3.88 5.14 -12.53
N THR A 117 -4.56 6.03 -11.80
CA THR A 117 -4.52 7.48 -12.11
C THR A 117 -3.13 8.10 -11.96
N LEU A 118 -2.26 7.50 -11.14
CA LEU A 118 -0.86 7.92 -10.98
C LEU A 118 0.02 7.56 -12.19
N LYS A 119 -0.53 6.84 -13.19
CA LYS A 119 0.17 6.39 -14.41
C LYS A 119 1.48 5.67 -14.08
N PRO A 120 1.42 4.53 -13.37
CA PRO A 120 2.62 3.79 -12.98
C PRO A 120 3.44 3.40 -14.21
N ASN A 121 4.76 3.48 -14.10
CA ASN A 121 5.66 3.09 -15.18
C ASN A 121 5.54 1.57 -15.44
N TRP A 122 5.47 1.16 -16.71
CA TRP A 122 5.33 -0.24 -17.11
C TRP A 122 6.46 -1.11 -16.54
N LYS A 123 7.65 -0.53 -16.38
CA LYS A 123 8.83 -1.18 -15.80
C LYS A 123 8.65 -1.58 -14.33
N VAL A 124 7.79 -0.90 -13.60
CA VAL A 124 7.42 -1.24 -12.21
C VAL A 124 6.26 -2.23 -12.20
N CYS A 125 5.35 -2.15 -13.19
CA CYS A 125 4.22 -3.06 -13.30
C CYS A 125 4.65 -4.50 -13.66
N VAL A 126 5.68 -4.65 -14.50
CA VAL A 126 6.15 -5.98 -14.96
C VAL A 126 6.66 -6.87 -13.84
N PRO A 127 7.57 -6.41 -12.95
CA PRO A 127 8.00 -7.20 -11.81
C PRO A 127 6.83 -7.58 -10.89
N VAL A 128 5.92 -6.64 -10.62
CA VAL A 128 4.74 -6.87 -9.77
C VAL A 128 3.82 -7.94 -10.37
N LEU A 129 3.54 -7.86 -11.68
CA LEU A 129 2.79 -8.89 -12.39
C LEU A 129 3.51 -10.24 -12.40
N GLY A 130 4.84 -10.24 -12.54
CA GLY A 130 5.65 -11.44 -12.46
C GLY A 130 5.52 -12.15 -11.11
N VAL A 131 5.49 -11.39 -10.01
CA VAL A 131 5.24 -11.94 -8.66
C VAL A 131 3.84 -12.53 -8.57
N LEU A 132 2.82 -11.81 -9.04
CA LEU A 132 1.43 -12.31 -9.03
C LEU A 132 1.29 -13.62 -9.81
N VAL A 133 1.89 -13.70 -10.99
CA VAL A 133 1.90 -14.92 -11.83
C VAL A 133 2.65 -16.05 -11.13
N ALA A 134 3.78 -15.77 -10.49
CA ALA A 134 4.53 -16.79 -9.75
C ALA A 134 3.70 -17.36 -8.58
N PHE A 135 2.99 -16.51 -7.83
CA PHE A 135 2.10 -16.96 -6.76
C PHE A 135 0.90 -17.75 -7.28
N ALA A 136 0.36 -17.38 -8.44
CA ALA A 136 -0.73 -18.12 -9.07
C ALA A 136 -0.29 -19.51 -9.57
N ILE A 137 0.90 -19.62 -10.16
CA ILE A 137 1.41 -20.88 -10.73
C ILE A 137 1.94 -21.83 -9.62
N PHE A 138 2.69 -21.29 -8.65
CA PHE A 138 3.35 -22.08 -7.61
C PHE A 138 2.54 -22.18 -6.31
N GLY A 139 1.22 -21.95 -6.37
CA GLY A 139 0.34 -21.86 -5.21
C GLY A 139 0.40 -23.08 -4.28
N GLU A 140 0.37 -24.29 -4.84
CA GLU A 140 0.46 -25.53 -4.05
C GLU A 140 1.82 -25.72 -3.36
N GLY A 141 2.90 -25.25 -3.98
CA GLY A 141 4.24 -25.30 -3.40
C GLY A 141 4.40 -24.27 -2.28
N LEU A 142 3.91 -23.05 -2.50
CA LEU A 142 4.02 -21.94 -1.56
C LEU A 142 3.10 -22.06 -0.34
N SER A 143 1.90 -22.62 -0.51
CA SER A 143 0.99 -22.92 0.62
C SER A 143 1.62 -23.91 1.60
N ARG A 144 2.33 -24.94 1.10
CA ARG A 144 3.01 -25.93 1.95
C ARG A 144 4.19 -25.37 2.75
N LEU A 145 4.79 -24.26 2.32
CA LEU A 145 5.88 -23.61 3.05
C LEU A 145 5.38 -22.82 4.27
N GLY A 146 4.07 -22.61 4.40
CA GLY A 146 3.46 -21.79 5.43
C GLY A 146 3.76 -20.29 5.28
N VAL A 147 3.19 -19.50 6.19
CA VAL A 147 3.25 -18.03 6.17
C VAL A 147 4.70 -17.51 6.13
N SER A 148 5.60 -18.10 6.91
CA SER A 148 7.01 -17.67 6.94
C SER A 148 7.72 -17.90 5.61
N GLY A 149 7.47 -19.01 4.93
CA GLY A 149 8.01 -19.28 3.60
C GLY A 149 7.46 -18.34 2.54
N GLN A 150 6.16 -18.06 2.57
CA GLN A 150 5.53 -17.09 1.66
C GLN A 150 6.14 -15.69 1.79
N VAL A 151 6.38 -15.23 3.03
CA VAL A 151 7.03 -13.94 3.31
C VAL A 151 8.46 -13.90 2.76
N ILE A 152 9.23 -14.97 2.89
CA ILE A 152 10.60 -15.05 2.36
C ILE A 152 10.60 -14.95 0.83
N VAL A 153 9.70 -15.66 0.15
CA VAL A 153 9.58 -15.60 -1.32
C VAL A 153 9.20 -14.18 -1.75
N PHE A 154 8.19 -13.59 -1.11
CA PHE A 154 7.74 -12.23 -1.43
C PHE A 154 8.84 -11.18 -1.18
N GLY A 155 9.53 -11.27 -0.05
CA GLY A 155 10.65 -10.40 0.29
C GLY A 155 11.80 -10.50 -0.70
N SER A 156 12.13 -11.73 -1.16
CA SER A 156 13.16 -11.96 -2.17
C SER A 156 12.80 -11.33 -3.51
N PHE A 157 11.55 -11.48 -3.95
CA PHE A 157 11.05 -10.82 -5.15
C PHE A 157 11.01 -9.29 -5.05
N THR A 158 10.68 -8.76 -3.87
CA THR A 158 10.68 -7.32 -3.61
C THR A 158 12.11 -6.77 -3.71
N LEU A 159 13.07 -7.42 -3.05
CA LEU A 159 14.48 -7.07 -3.13
C LEU A 159 15.02 -7.16 -4.56
N PHE A 160 14.67 -8.23 -5.29
CA PHE A 160 15.03 -8.39 -6.69
C PHE A 160 14.47 -7.25 -7.55
N THR A 161 13.19 -6.91 -7.37
CA THR A 161 12.52 -5.81 -8.11
C THR A 161 13.19 -4.47 -7.83
N ILE A 162 13.51 -4.18 -6.57
CA ILE A 162 14.23 -2.97 -6.18
C ILE A 162 15.62 -2.95 -6.83
N ALA A 163 16.38 -4.05 -6.73
CA ALA A 163 17.71 -4.17 -7.32
C ALA A 163 17.67 -3.97 -8.84
N LEU A 164 16.69 -4.57 -9.53
CA LEU A 164 16.48 -4.41 -10.96
C LEU A 164 16.14 -2.96 -11.32
N ALA A 165 15.26 -2.30 -10.57
CA ALA A 165 14.91 -0.90 -10.78
C ALA A 165 16.12 0.04 -10.61
N PHE A 166 16.99 -0.24 -9.64
CA PHE A 166 18.25 0.48 -9.45
C PHE A 166 19.24 0.25 -10.61
N LEU A 167 19.41 -1.00 -11.04
CA LEU A 167 20.32 -1.36 -12.15
C LEU A 167 19.89 -0.72 -13.48
N LEU A 168 18.58 -0.64 -13.72
CA LEU A 168 18.03 0.01 -14.91
C LEU A 168 18.10 1.54 -14.88
N LYS A 169 18.68 2.14 -13.82
CA LYS A 169 18.79 3.61 -13.59
C LYS A 169 17.45 4.35 -13.67
N ASP A 170 16.35 3.65 -13.41
CA ASP A 170 14.99 4.21 -13.49
C ASP A 170 14.52 4.84 -12.16
N VAL A 171 15.37 4.87 -11.13
CA VAL A 171 15.11 5.67 -9.93
C VAL A 171 15.27 7.14 -10.32
N LYS A 172 14.13 7.79 -10.56
CA LYS A 172 14.01 9.23 -10.81
C LYS A 172 14.87 9.94 -9.76
N ARG A 173 16.03 10.48 -10.17
CA ARG A 173 16.78 11.43 -9.35
C ARG A 173 15.86 12.63 -9.18
N THR A 174 15.16 12.71 -8.05
CA THR A 174 14.53 13.97 -7.63
C THR A 174 15.67 14.95 -7.42
N GLU A 175 15.87 15.87 -8.36
CA GLU A 175 16.66 17.07 -8.14
C GLU A 175 16.10 17.76 -6.90
N VAL A 176 16.89 17.75 -5.83
CA VAL A 176 16.64 18.59 -4.66
C VAL A 176 16.89 20.01 -5.13
N LYS A 177 15.84 20.69 -5.57
CA LYS A 177 15.88 22.14 -5.72
C LYS A 177 15.95 22.73 -4.31
N PHE A 178 17.14 23.17 -3.93
CA PHE A 178 17.37 24.05 -2.78
C PHE A 178 16.77 25.42 -3.06
#